data_AF-A0A1L9B8I5-F1
#
_entry.id   AF-A0A1L9B8I5-F1
#
_cell.length_a   1.000
_cell.length_b   1.000
_cell.length_c   1.000
_cell.angle_alpha   90.00
_cell.angle_beta   90.00
_cell.angle_gamma   90.00
#
_symmetry.space_group_name_H-M   'P 1'
#
loop_
_entity.id
_entity.type
_entity.pdbx_description
1 polymer ?
#
loop_
_entity_poly.entity_id
_entity_poly.type
_entity_poly.pdbx_seq_one_letter_code
_entity_poly.pdbx_strand_id
1 'polypeptide(L)'
;MRASIEAFIALASQWNPGFSERIRGATTQEILELTHLVGHPLSEAHEAFLRHMGHKDGGLALAMEGTTDISVVIDYYRACSSDDEPFPPDCIVIGTGRLSGDVCLESIRGREERVVFTEGEEIVGLYAESLIGLLYRHAFSAFRMGAMPFSAFYAASFEGVGRKQVLDTAGRMSLSLGFQKEWFSDGVVFCGEQKNVLMTITQYEGEGVGAVVAARSEAEVEQVGNALKSGLGLDFKKWLSREPRS
;
A
#
# COMPACT_ATOMS: atom_id res chain seq x y z
N MET A 1 -14.24 0.80 -15.04
CA MET A 1 -14.84 0.97 -13.70
C MET A 1 -14.26 2.25 -13.12
N ARG A 2 -15.07 3.19 -12.60
CA ARG A 2 -14.49 4.35 -11.91
C ARG A 2 -14.01 3.89 -10.54
N ALA A 3 -12.72 4.02 -10.28
CA ALA A 3 -12.17 3.71 -8.97
C ALA A 3 -12.81 4.65 -7.92
N SER A 4 -13.33 4.07 -6.85
CA SER A 4 -14.00 4.79 -5.74
C SER A 4 -13.85 3.97 -4.46
N ILE A 5 -14.09 4.62 -3.32
CA ILE A 5 -14.05 3.97 -2.00
C ILE A 5 -15.17 2.93 -1.88
N GLU A 6 -16.35 3.17 -2.43
CA GLU A 6 -17.47 2.23 -2.38
C GLU A 6 -17.19 0.99 -3.24
N ALA A 7 -16.63 1.19 -4.45
CA ALA A 7 -16.20 0.06 -5.28
C ALA A 7 -15.08 -0.73 -4.60
N PHE A 8 -14.17 -0.03 -3.89
CA PHE A 8 -13.11 -0.66 -3.11
C PHE A 8 -13.69 -1.54 -2.00
N ILE A 9 -14.59 -1.00 -1.18
CA ILE A 9 -15.22 -1.74 -0.08
C ILE A 9 -15.94 -2.97 -0.61
N ALA A 10 -16.68 -2.82 -1.72
CA ALA A 10 -17.37 -3.95 -2.35
C ALA A 10 -16.40 -5.06 -2.78
N LEU A 11 -15.25 -4.70 -3.39
CA LEU A 11 -14.23 -5.68 -3.79
C LEU A 11 -13.54 -6.33 -2.58
N ALA A 12 -13.12 -5.52 -1.61
CA ALA A 12 -12.47 -6.00 -0.40
C ALA A 12 -13.38 -6.97 0.38
N SER A 13 -14.68 -6.68 0.46
CA SER A 13 -15.68 -7.58 1.05
C SER A 13 -15.88 -8.89 0.27
N GLN A 14 -15.64 -8.92 -1.05
CA GLN A 14 -15.63 -10.18 -1.80
C GLN A 14 -14.44 -11.06 -1.43
N TRP A 15 -13.27 -10.47 -1.20
CA TRP A 15 -12.07 -11.20 -0.80
C TRP A 15 -12.05 -11.56 0.69
N ASN A 16 -12.69 -10.74 1.52
CA ASN A 16 -12.77 -10.92 2.97
C ASN A 16 -14.17 -10.52 3.45
N PRO A 17 -15.13 -11.46 3.55
CA PRO A 17 -16.54 -11.16 3.85
C PRO A 17 -16.80 -10.33 5.10
N GLY A 18 -15.93 -10.41 6.11
CA GLY A 18 -16.03 -9.60 7.33
C GLY A 18 -15.43 -8.19 7.23
N PHE A 19 -14.93 -7.77 6.05
CA PHE A 19 -14.23 -6.49 5.91
C PHE A 19 -15.13 -5.29 6.23
N SER A 20 -16.33 -5.23 5.65
CA SER A 20 -17.28 -4.12 5.87
C SER A 20 -17.74 -3.98 7.32
N GLU A 21 -17.67 -5.04 8.12
CA GLU A 21 -18.02 -5.00 9.54
C GLU A 21 -16.85 -4.50 10.42
N ARG A 22 -15.61 -4.56 9.90
CA ARG A 22 -14.40 -4.16 10.63
C ARG A 22 -13.97 -2.72 10.33
N ILE A 23 -14.45 -2.12 9.25
CA ILE A 23 -14.20 -0.70 8.97
C ILE A 23 -15.07 0.21 9.85
N ARG A 24 -14.58 1.41 10.12
CA ARG A 24 -15.32 2.44 10.86
C ARG A 24 -14.91 3.82 10.37
N GLY A 25 -15.90 4.59 9.92
CA GLY A 25 -15.72 5.96 9.47
C GLY A 25 -15.58 6.97 10.59
N ALA A 26 -14.97 8.10 10.26
CA ALA A 26 -14.93 9.32 11.07
C ALA A 26 -16.27 10.06 11.02
N THR A 27 -16.55 10.84 12.07
CA THR A 27 -17.69 11.76 12.09
C THR A 27 -17.41 13.00 11.24
N THR A 28 -18.48 13.69 10.83
CA THR A 28 -18.35 14.98 10.12
C THR A 28 -17.57 16.01 10.94
N GLN A 29 -17.72 16.01 12.27
CA GLN A 29 -17.01 16.96 13.12
C GLN A 29 -15.50 16.71 13.12
N GLU A 30 -15.06 15.46 13.16
CA GLU A 30 -13.63 15.12 13.11
C GLU A 30 -13.02 15.46 11.74
N ILE A 31 -13.76 15.21 10.66
CA ILE A 31 -13.30 15.59 9.31
C ILE A 31 -13.16 17.11 9.19
N LEU A 32 -14.13 17.88 9.70
CA LEU A 32 -14.07 19.35 9.71
C LEU A 32 -12.92 19.86 10.58
N GLU A 33 -12.69 19.24 11.73
CA GLU A 33 -11.57 19.56 12.59
C GLU A 33 -10.22 19.31 11.91
N LEU A 34 -10.03 18.13 11.30
CA LEU A 34 -8.82 17.84 10.55
C LEU A 34 -8.63 18.86 9.41
N THR A 35 -9.69 19.15 8.65
CA THR A 35 -9.66 20.16 7.58
C THR A 35 -9.21 21.54 8.11
N HIS A 36 -9.67 21.92 9.30
CA HIS A 36 -9.27 23.17 9.94
C HIS A 36 -7.79 23.16 10.36
N LEU A 37 -7.33 22.08 11.00
CA LEU A 37 -5.95 21.92 11.46
C LEU A 37 -4.94 21.90 10.30
N VAL A 38 -5.30 21.24 9.21
CA VAL A 38 -4.50 21.17 7.97
C VAL A 38 -4.45 22.52 7.25
N GLY A 39 -5.48 23.36 7.41
CA GLY A 39 -5.52 24.72 6.84
C GLY A 39 -5.90 24.78 5.35
N HIS A 40 -6.25 23.66 4.73
CA HIS A 40 -6.74 23.61 3.35
C HIS A 40 -7.77 22.49 3.15
N PRO A 41 -8.59 22.53 2.07
CA PRO A 41 -9.57 21.49 1.78
C PRO A 41 -8.92 20.12 1.60
N LEU A 42 -9.60 19.08 2.08
CA LEU A 42 -9.27 17.69 1.77
C LEU A 42 -9.74 17.36 0.35
N SER A 43 -9.04 16.46 -0.34
CA SER A 43 -9.55 15.91 -1.60
C SER A 43 -10.80 15.06 -1.39
N GLU A 44 -11.57 14.86 -2.47
CA GLU A 44 -12.72 13.97 -2.48
C GLU A 44 -12.35 12.53 -2.07
N ALA A 45 -11.19 12.03 -2.53
CA ALA A 45 -10.72 10.69 -2.20
C ALA A 45 -10.37 10.56 -0.72
N HIS A 46 -9.70 11.56 -0.14
CA HIS A 46 -9.34 11.56 1.27
C HIS A 46 -10.59 11.69 2.16
N GLU A 47 -11.51 12.60 1.83
CA GLU A 47 -12.74 12.75 2.59
C GLU A 47 -13.60 11.47 2.54
N ALA A 48 -13.72 10.84 1.37
CA ALA A 48 -14.42 9.56 1.24
C ALA A 48 -13.74 8.44 2.05
N PHE A 49 -12.40 8.38 2.04
CA PHE A 49 -11.65 7.46 2.89
C PHE A 49 -11.99 7.66 4.37
N LEU A 50 -11.92 8.89 4.88
CA LEU A 50 -12.21 9.19 6.29
C LEU A 50 -13.64 8.82 6.66
N ARG A 51 -14.63 9.16 5.82
CA ARG A 51 -16.05 8.82 6.06
C ARG A 51 -16.33 7.34 6.19
N HIS A 52 -15.51 6.47 5.59
CA HIS A 52 -15.71 5.02 5.62
C HIS A 52 -14.75 4.27 6.55
N MET A 53 -13.51 4.75 6.68
CA MET A 53 -12.39 4.04 7.31
C MET A 53 -11.58 4.90 8.28
N GLY A 54 -12.00 6.13 8.56
CA GLY A 54 -11.23 7.11 9.33
C GLY A 54 -10.85 6.67 10.75
N HIS A 55 -11.54 5.72 11.37
CA HIS A 55 -11.13 5.15 12.67
C HIS A 55 -10.63 3.72 12.59
N LYS A 56 -11.07 2.95 11.59
CA LYS A 56 -10.66 1.57 11.38
C LYS A 56 -10.64 1.28 9.90
N ASP A 57 -9.49 0.86 9.39
CA ASP A 57 -9.25 0.51 7.99
C ASP A 57 -9.57 -0.96 7.66
N GLY A 58 -10.15 -1.71 8.61
CA GLY A 58 -10.50 -3.12 8.43
C GLY A 58 -9.31 -4.08 8.46
N GLY A 59 -8.13 -3.61 8.88
CA GLY A 59 -6.89 -4.37 8.98
C GLY A 59 -6.02 -4.26 7.73
N LEU A 60 -6.14 -3.17 6.97
CA LEU A 60 -5.27 -2.92 5.80
C LEU A 60 -3.85 -2.54 6.23
N ALA A 61 -3.68 -1.94 7.41
CA ALA A 61 -2.39 -1.50 7.94
C ALA A 61 -1.66 -0.57 6.95
N LEU A 62 -2.34 0.50 6.53
CA LEU A 62 -1.83 1.43 5.51
C LEU A 62 -0.56 2.15 5.95
N ALA A 63 -0.42 2.46 7.24
CA ALA A 63 0.78 3.04 7.83
C ALA A 63 1.76 1.96 8.29
N MET A 64 3.03 2.10 7.93
CA MET A 64 4.09 1.19 8.40
C MET A 64 4.28 1.38 9.91
N GLU A 65 4.01 0.33 10.69
CA GLU A 65 4.13 0.36 12.16
C GLU A 65 3.40 1.54 12.82
N GLY A 66 2.31 1.98 12.19
CA GLY A 66 1.59 3.19 12.55
C GLY A 66 0.07 2.99 12.55
N THR A 67 -0.65 4.11 12.56
CA THR A 67 -2.10 4.12 12.50
C THR A 67 -2.60 5.21 11.56
N THR A 68 -3.72 4.93 10.89
CA THR A 68 -4.49 5.90 10.10
C THR A 68 -5.75 6.37 10.83
N ASP A 69 -5.87 6.08 12.13
CA ASP A 69 -6.99 6.56 12.94
C ASP A 69 -6.95 8.10 13.04
N ILE A 70 -8.01 8.73 12.54
CA ILE A 70 -8.18 10.18 12.47
C ILE A 70 -8.05 10.84 13.83
N SER A 71 -8.46 10.20 14.93
CA SER A 71 -8.31 10.81 16.25
C SER A 71 -6.84 10.97 16.62
N VAL A 72 -6.00 10.00 16.24
CA VAL A 72 -4.56 10.04 16.45
C VAL A 72 -3.91 11.08 15.54
N VAL A 73 -4.35 11.17 14.28
CA VAL A 73 -3.87 12.20 13.33
C VAL A 73 -4.25 13.61 13.80
N ILE A 74 -5.45 13.82 14.31
CA ILE A 74 -5.88 15.11 14.89
C ILE A 74 -5.03 15.47 16.11
N ASP A 75 -4.84 14.53 17.04
CA ASP A 75 -4.01 14.75 18.23
C ASP A 75 -2.56 15.03 17.85
N TYR A 76 -2.06 14.40 16.79
CA TYR A 76 -0.76 14.67 16.20
C TYR A 76 -0.65 16.13 15.70
N TYR A 77 -1.57 16.59 14.86
CA TYR A 77 -1.59 18.00 14.41
C TYR A 77 -1.71 19.00 15.56
N ARG A 78 -2.50 18.69 16.60
CA ARG A 78 -2.61 19.55 17.78
C ARG A 78 -1.29 19.64 18.54
N ALA A 79 -0.55 18.54 18.66
CA ALA A 79 0.76 18.54 19.31
C ALA A 79 1.80 19.34 18.52
N CYS A 80 1.79 19.26 17.19
CA CYS A 80 2.70 20.03 16.33
C CYS A 80 2.30 21.52 16.22
N SER A 81 1.08 21.90 16.57
CA SER A 81 0.68 23.32 16.57
C SER A 81 1.34 24.16 17.67
N SER A 82 1.99 23.52 18.66
CA SER A 82 2.66 24.20 19.77
C SER A 82 4.17 24.39 19.63
N ASP A 83 4.82 23.64 18.74
CA ASP A 83 6.27 23.67 18.51
C ASP A 83 6.51 23.57 16.99
N ASP A 84 7.41 24.36 16.41
CA ASP A 84 7.72 24.48 14.96
C ASP A 84 8.13 23.12 14.29
N GLU A 85 7.23 22.15 14.20
CA GLU A 85 7.44 20.91 13.46
C GLU A 85 6.81 20.99 12.08
N PRO A 86 7.61 20.88 11.00
CA PRO A 86 7.18 21.36 9.72
C PRO A 86 6.99 20.16 8.79
N PHE A 87 5.74 19.77 8.56
CA PHE A 87 5.43 18.88 7.45
C PHE A 87 5.78 19.59 6.15
N PRO A 88 6.11 18.86 5.06
CA PRO A 88 6.34 19.50 3.78
C PRO A 88 5.11 20.36 3.43
N PRO A 89 5.30 21.59 2.94
CA PRO A 89 4.18 22.40 2.48
C PRO A 89 3.45 21.61 1.38
N ASP A 90 2.12 21.62 1.42
CA ASP A 90 1.23 20.86 0.54
C ASP A 90 1.07 19.35 0.87
N CYS A 91 1.54 18.88 2.02
CA CYS A 91 1.29 17.52 2.52
C CYS A 91 0.25 17.46 3.64
N ILE A 92 -0.63 16.46 3.59
CA ILE A 92 -1.55 16.09 4.67
C ILE A 92 -1.11 14.76 5.27
N VAL A 93 -0.80 14.72 6.56
CA VAL A 93 -0.52 13.47 7.26
C VAL A 93 -1.80 12.64 7.33
N ILE A 94 -1.73 11.41 6.84
CA ILE A 94 -2.85 10.44 6.87
C ILE A 94 -2.55 9.18 7.68
N GLY A 95 -1.30 9.00 8.08
CA GLY A 95 -0.92 7.98 9.04
C GLY A 95 0.39 8.34 9.71
N THR A 96 0.46 8.10 11.01
CA THR A 96 1.64 8.40 11.83
C THR A 96 2.25 7.13 12.38
N GLY A 97 3.58 7.06 12.32
CA GLY A 97 4.38 5.93 12.79
C GLY A 97 5.41 6.39 13.82
N ARG A 98 5.77 5.52 14.77
CA ARG A 98 6.79 5.86 15.79
C ARG A 98 8.23 5.72 15.28
N LEU A 99 8.45 4.99 14.19
CA LEU A 99 9.79 4.52 13.78
C LEU A 99 10.12 4.70 12.30
N SER A 100 9.15 4.95 11.42
CA SER A 100 9.34 4.83 9.95
C SER A 100 8.84 6.04 9.13
N GLY A 101 8.91 7.23 9.73
CA GLY A 101 8.35 8.45 9.12
C GLY A 101 6.82 8.45 9.09
N ASP A 102 6.26 9.53 8.56
CA ASP A 102 4.81 9.69 8.40
C ASP A 102 4.39 9.32 6.97
N VAL A 103 3.13 8.89 6.85
CA VAL A 103 2.49 8.68 5.56
C VAL A 103 1.63 9.89 5.25
N CYS A 104 1.95 10.59 4.17
CA CYS A 104 1.28 11.81 3.77
C CYS A 104 0.60 11.71 2.41
N LEU A 105 -0.44 12.51 2.21
CA LEU A 105 -0.99 12.87 0.90
C LEU A 105 -0.33 14.15 0.42
N GLU A 106 0.42 14.07 -0.66
CA GLU A 106 1.04 15.20 -1.32
C GLU A 106 0.07 15.79 -2.35
N SER A 107 -0.35 17.05 -2.12
CA SER A 107 -1.20 17.78 -3.04
C SER A 107 -0.37 18.49 -4.11
N ILE A 108 -0.44 18.01 -5.35
CA ILE A 108 0.24 18.65 -6.47
C ILE A 108 -0.79 19.40 -7.31
N ARG A 109 -0.61 20.71 -7.43
CA ARG A 109 -1.52 21.57 -8.21
C ARG A 109 -1.76 21.00 -9.62
N GLY A 110 -3.02 20.68 -9.92
CA GLY A 110 -3.44 20.19 -11.23
C GLY A 110 -3.16 18.71 -11.49
N ARG A 111 -2.83 17.92 -10.46
CA ARG A 111 -2.69 16.46 -10.51
C ARG A 111 -3.48 15.81 -9.38
N GLU A 112 -3.70 14.50 -9.52
CA GLU A 112 -4.22 13.68 -8.42
C GLU A 112 -3.17 13.62 -7.29
N GLU A 113 -3.64 13.55 -6.05
CA GLU A 113 -2.78 13.42 -4.87
C GLU A 113 -2.04 12.09 -4.88
N ARG A 114 -0.79 12.12 -4.44
CA ARG A 114 0.05 10.93 -4.28
C ARG A 114 0.23 10.63 -2.80
N VAL A 115 0.50 9.36 -2.49
CA VAL A 115 0.87 8.97 -1.13
C VAL A 115 2.39 8.88 -1.03
N VAL A 116 2.97 9.56 -0.06
CA VAL A 116 4.42 9.66 0.13
C VAL A 116 4.80 9.34 1.56
N PHE A 117 6.06 8.95 1.76
CA PHE A 117 6.69 8.93 3.07
C PHE A 117 7.39 10.27 3.33
N THR A 118 7.27 10.76 4.56
CA THR A 118 7.91 11.99 5.00
C THR A 118 8.71 11.78 6.28
N GLU A 119 9.86 12.44 6.38
CA GLU A 119 10.66 12.55 7.61
C GLU A 119 10.87 14.05 7.91
N GLY A 120 10.08 14.58 8.85
CA GLY A 120 10.03 16.04 9.08
C GLY A 120 9.56 16.79 7.83
N GLU A 121 10.34 17.76 7.37
CA GLU A 121 10.06 18.60 6.19
C GLU A 121 10.31 17.92 4.84
N GLU A 122 10.91 16.73 4.84
CA GLU A 122 11.38 16.10 3.62
C GLU A 122 10.47 14.96 3.18
N ILE A 123 10.14 14.95 1.89
CA ILE A 123 9.56 13.79 1.22
C ILE A 123 10.71 12.81 0.93
N VAL A 124 10.72 11.68 1.62
CA VAL A 124 11.79 10.67 1.52
C VAL A 124 11.51 9.58 0.50
N GLY A 125 10.25 9.45 0.05
CA GLY A 125 9.92 8.48 -0.99
C GLY A 125 8.45 8.45 -1.40
N LEU A 126 8.20 7.91 -2.60
CA LEU A 126 6.85 7.64 -3.08
C LEU A 126 6.34 6.33 -2.49
N TYR A 127 5.16 6.36 -1.86
CA TYR A 127 4.51 5.17 -1.32
C TYR A 127 3.46 4.60 -2.28
N ALA A 128 2.67 5.46 -2.92
CA ALA A 128 1.73 5.09 -3.98
C ALA A 128 1.37 6.30 -4.85
N GLU A 129 1.00 6.06 -6.11
CA GLU A 129 0.59 7.13 -7.02
C GLU A 129 -0.80 7.72 -6.71
N SER A 130 -1.62 7.04 -5.91
CA SER A 130 -2.90 7.54 -5.41
C SER A 130 -3.33 6.82 -4.13
N LEU A 131 -4.15 7.48 -3.32
CA LEU A 131 -4.76 6.86 -2.12
C LEU A 131 -5.64 5.66 -2.50
N ILE A 132 -6.42 5.78 -3.57
CA ILE A 132 -7.28 4.68 -4.02
C ILE A 132 -6.43 3.49 -4.48
N GLY A 133 -5.39 3.72 -5.29
CA GLY A 133 -4.47 2.65 -5.70
C GLY A 133 -3.83 1.94 -4.50
N LEU A 134 -3.40 2.71 -3.49
CA LEU A 134 -2.86 2.17 -2.24
C LEU A 134 -3.84 1.23 -1.53
N LEU A 135 -5.12 1.61 -1.42
CA LEU A 135 -6.15 0.79 -0.77
C LEU A 135 -6.34 -0.55 -1.50
N TYR A 136 -6.49 -0.53 -2.83
CA TYR A 136 -6.66 -1.75 -3.62
C TYR A 136 -5.42 -2.66 -3.52
N ARG A 137 -4.22 -2.08 -3.57
CA ARG A 137 -2.95 -2.80 -3.41
C ARG A 137 -2.87 -3.52 -2.07
N HIS A 138 -3.17 -2.83 -0.98
CA HIS A 138 -3.15 -3.43 0.37
C HIS A 138 -4.22 -4.51 0.53
N ALA A 139 -5.44 -4.29 0.04
CA ALA A 139 -6.47 -5.33 0.07
C ALA A 139 -6.10 -6.55 -0.79
N PHE A 140 -5.46 -6.34 -1.94
CA PHE A 140 -4.98 -7.43 -2.78
C PHE A 140 -3.95 -8.28 -2.03
N SER A 141 -2.96 -7.66 -1.40
CA SER A 141 -1.95 -8.36 -0.61
C SER A 141 -2.53 -9.03 0.64
N ALA A 142 -3.24 -8.27 1.47
CA ALA A 142 -3.72 -8.74 2.77
C ALA A 142 -4.85 -9.76 2.65
N PHE A 143 -5.77 -9.59 1.71
CA PHE A 143 -6.99 -10.40 1.62
C PHE A 143 -6.94 -11.40 0.48
N ARG A 144 -6.68 -10.94 -0.76
CA ARG A 144 -6.72 -11.82 -1.94
C ARG A 144 -5.57 -12.81 -1.94
N MET A 145 -4.34 -12.34 -1.76
CA MET A 145 -3.16 -13.21 -1.62
C MET A 145 -3.16 -13.95 -0.29
N GLY A 146 -3.58 -13.30 0.80
CA GLY A 146 -3.69 -13.93 2.12
C GLY A 146 -4.68 -15.11 2.19
N ALA A 147 -5.63 -15.20 1.25
CA ALA A 147 -6.54 -16.34 1.12
C ALA A 147 -5.93 -17.55 0.39
N MET A 148 -4.72 -17.41 -0.18
CA MET A 148 -4.03 -18.53 -0.82
C MET A 148 -3.33 -19.41 0.23
N PRO A 149 -3.39 -20.74 0.07
CA PRO A 149 -2.81 -21.67 1.04
C PRO A 149 -1.28 -21.64 1.09
N PHE A 150 -0.62 -21.24 0.00
CA PHE A 150 0.85 -21.17 -0.08
C PHE A 150 1.29 -19.79 -0.52
N SER A 151 2.25 -19.20 0.21
CA SER A 151 2.89 -17.96 -0.19
C SER A 151 4.34 -17.89 0.28
N ALA A 152 5.22 -17.34 -0.56
CA ALA A 152 6.63 -17.13 -0.26
C ALA A 152 7.09 -15.71 -0.58
N PHE A 153 8.08 -15.27 0.17
CA PHE A 153 8.76 -14.00 0.00
C PHE A 153 10.15 -14.21 -0.62
N TYR A 154 10.43 -13.44 -1.66
CA TYR A 154 11.69 -13.38 -2.38
C TYR A 154 12.24 -11.96 -2.32
N ALA A 155 13.55 -11.79 -2.19
CA ALA A 155 14.15 -10.46 -2.15
C ALA A 155 15.59 -10.45 -2.67
N ALA A 156 16.02 -9.30 -3.17
CA ALA A 156 17.41 -9.00 -3.50
C ALA A 156 17.74 -7.54 -3.21
N SER A 157 18.99 -7.27 -2.83
CA SER A 157 19.50 -5.91 -2.66
C SER A 157 19.86 -5.28 -4.01
N PHE A 158 19.93 -3.95 -4.07
CA PHE A 158 20.35 -3.26 -5.30
C PHE A 158 21.78 -3.57 -5.74
N GLU A 159 22.67 -3.96 -4.82
CA GLU A 159 24.01 -4.45 -5.16
C GLU A 159 23.95 -5.74 -5.99
N GLY A 160 22.92 -6.57 -5.78
CA GLY A 160 22.72 -7.81 -6.53
C GLY A 160 21.98 -7.64 -7.87
N VAL A 161 21.08 -6.66 -7.98
CA VAL A 161 20.17 -6.52 -9.14
C VAL A 161 20.56 -5.38 -10.10
N GLY A 162 21.38 -4.43 -9.65
CA GLY A 162 21.67 -3.20 -10.39
C GLY A 162 20.63 -2.10 -10.12
N ARG A 163 21.09 -0.86 -10.02
CA ARG A 163 20.36 0.25 -9.33
C ARG A 163 19.19 0.90 -10.07
N LYS A 164 18.79 0.50 -11.28
CA LYS A 164 17.80 1.29 -12.05
C LYS A 164 16.78 0.43 -12.79
N GLN A 165 15.51 0.80 -12.65
CA GLN A 165 14.34 0.23 -13.36
C GLN A 165 14.06 -1.25 -13.09
N VAL A 166 14.27 -1.67 -11.83
CA VAL A 166 13.96 -3.04 -11.41
C VAL A 166 12.47 -3.32 -11.58
N LEU A 167 11.59 -2.38 -11.21
CA LEU A 167 10.15 -2.60 -11.34
C LEU A 167 9.66 -2.69 -12.80
N ASP A 168 10.19 -1.89 -13.72
CA ASP A 168 9.85 -1.99 -15.14
C ASP A 168 10.31 -3.31 -15.76
N THR A 169 11.50 -3.76 -15.36
CA THR A 169 12.05 -5.06 -15.79
C THR A 169 11.22 -6.20 -15.20
N ALA A 170 10.89 -6.12 -13.92
CA ALA A 170 10.04 -7.06 -13.22
C ALA A 170 8.63 -7.13 -13.82
N GLY A 171 8.04 -5.98 -14.16
CA GLY A 171 6.75 -5.88 -14.83
C GLY A 171 6.77 -6.56 -16.19
N ARG A 172 7.74 -6.24 -17.06
CA ARG A 172 7.88 -6.90 -18.38
C ARG A 172 8.08 -8.41 -18.26
N MET A 173 8.92 -8.84 -17.32
CA MET A 173 9.13 -10.27 -17.06
C MET A 173 7.84 -10.94 -16.59
N SER A 174 7.11 -10.34 -15.66
CA SER A 174 5.83 -10.85 -15.14
C SER A 174 4.80 -11.00 -16.26
N LEU A 175 4.69 -10.00 -17.14
CA LEU A 175 3.83 -10.09 -18.32
C LEU A 175 4.25 -11.23 -19.27
N SER A 176 5.57 -11.45 -19.46
CA SER A 176 6.08 -12.56 -20.28
C SER A 176 5.81 -13.94 -19.67
N LEU A 177 5.68 -14.03 -18.35
CA LEU A 177 5.26 -15.23 -17.64
C LEU A 177 3.74 -15.47 -17.76
N GLY A 178 2.99 -14.49 -18.27
CA GLY A 178 1.55 -14.58 -18.50
C GLY A 178 0.69 -13.95 -17.40
N PHE A 179 1.28 -13.19 -16.48
CA PHE A 179 0.52 -12.37 -15.53
C PHE A 179 -0.18 -11.23 -16.24
N GLN A 180 -1.39 -10.91 -15.78
CA GLN A 180 -2.09 -9.69 -16.10
C GLN A 180 -1.78 -8.66 -15.03
N LYS A 181 -1.34 -7.46 -15.43
CA LYS A 181 -1.09 -6.34 -14.52
C LYS A 181 -2.44 -5.81 -14.03
N GLU A 182 -2.61 -5.74 -12.71
CA GLU A 182 -3.79 -5.12 -12.10
C GLU A 182 -3.76 -3.61 -12.31
N TRP A 183 -4.93 -3.00 -12.51
CA TRP A 183 -5.06 -1.58 -12.87
C TRP A 183 -4.55 -0.63 -11.76
N PHE A 184 -4.51 -1.10 -10.50
CA PHE A 184 -3.99 -0.37 -9.34
C PHE A 184 -2.49 -0.57 -9.09
N SER A 185 -1.79 -1.24 -10.01
CA SER A 185 -0.33 -1.32 -10.00
C SER A 185 0.27 0.00 -10.48
N ASP A 186 1.30 0.49 -9.80
CA ASP A 186 1.89 1.81 -10.01
C ASP A 186 3.42 1.74 -10.15
N GLY A 187 4.10 2.90 -10.11
CA GLY A 187 5.56 2.99 -10.15
C GLY A 187 6.29 2.47 -8.91
N VAL A 188 5.58 2.06 -7.86
CA VAL A 188 6.17 1.53 -6.62
C VAL A 188 5.96 0.03 -6.52
N VAL A 189 4.76 -0.46 -6.91
CA VAL A 189 4.40 -1.87 -6.79
C VAL A 189 3.69 -2.39 -8.05
N PHE A 190 4.19 -3.51 -8.54
CA PHE A 190 3.49 -4.35 -9.50
C PHE A 190 2.58 -5.32 -8.76
N CYS A 191 1.30 -5.35 -9.10
CA CYS A 191 0.34 -6.39 -8.70
C CYS A 191 -0.10 -7.14 -9.95
N GLY A 192 -0.08 -8.48 -9.90
CA GLY A 192 -0.55 -9.26 -11.03
C GLY A 192 -1.18 -10.59 -10.66
N GLU A 193 -2.06 -11.05 -11.53
CA GLU A 193 -2.74 -12.34 -11.44
C GLU A 193 -2.50 -13.17 -12.71
N GLN A 194 -2.22 -14.46 -12.53
CA GLN A 194 -2.17 -15.46 -13.58
C GLN A 194 -2.88 -16.73 -13.10
N LYS A 195 -4.10 -16.98 -13.61
CA LYS A 195 -4.92 -18.15 -13.24
C LYS A 195 -5.14 -18.24 -11.71
N ASN A 196 -4.33 -19.04 -11.02
CA ASN A 196 -4.39 -19.26 -9.57
C ASN A 196 -3.14 -18.76 -8.84
N VAL A 197 -2.27 -18.02 -9.52
CA VAL A 197 -1.06 -17.44 -8.96
C VAL A 197 -1.21 -15.93 -8.90
N LEU A 198 -0.91 -15.37 -7.75
CA LEU A 198 -0.93 -13.95 -7.48
C LEU A 198 0.49 -13.50 -7.12
N MET A 199 0.83 -12.29 -7.52
CA MET A 199 2.16 -11.75 -7.25
C MET A 199 2.10 -10.27 -6.95
N THR A 200 2.90 -9.86 -5.97
CA THR A 200 3.31 -8.47 -5.80
C THR A 200 4.81 -8.36 -5.94
N ILE A 201 5.29 -7.28 -6.57
CA ILE A 201 6.71 -6.93 -6.61
C ILE A 201 6.82 -5.48 -6.19
N THR A 202 7.54 -5.23 -5.10
CA THR A 202 7.72 -3.92 -4.48
C THR A 202 9.17 -3.49 -4.65
N GLN A 203 9.37 -2.27 -5.15
CA GLN A 203 10.68 -1.63 -5.12
C GLN A 203 10.77 -0.78 -3.85
N TYR A 204 11.71 -1.13 -2.97
CA TYR A 204 11.99 -0.35 -1.77
C TYR A 204 13.09 0.66 -2.09
N GLU A 205 12.85 1.93 -1.79
CA GLU A 205 13.82 2.99 -2.03
C GLU A 205 15.08 2.73 -1.20
N GLY A 206 16.25 2.71 -1.86
CA GLY A 206 17.53 2.38 -1.23
C GLY A 206 17.76 0.91 -0.83
N GLU A 207 16.72 0.10 -0.59
CA GLU A 207 16.86 -1.23 0.01
C GLU A 207 16.84 -2.41 -0.98
N GLY A 208 16.24 -2.23 -2.16
CA GLY A 208 16.22 -3.24 -3.22
C GLY A 208 14.82 -3.57 -3.72
N VAL A 209 14.60 -4.85 -3.99
CA VAL A 209 13.33 -5.36 -4.50
C VAL A 209 12.87 -6.57 -3.70
N GLY A 210 11.59 -6.59 -3.36
CA GLY A 210 10.92 -7.74 -2.77
C GLY A 210 9.79 -8.21 -3.67
N ALA A 211 9.52 -9.50 -3.67
CA ALA A 211 8.35 -10.08 -4.31
C ALA A 211 7.66 -11.05 -3.36
N VAL A 212 6.33 -11.01 -3.35
CA VAL A 212 5.51 -12.04 -2.73
C VAL A 212 4.79 -12.79 -3.84
N VAL A 213 4.88 -14.11 -3.80
CA VAL A 213 4.11 -15.01 -4.68
C VAL A 213 3.16 -15.80 -3.82
N ALA A 214 1.91 -15.93 -4.24
CA ALA A 214 0.87 -16.68 -3.54
C ALA A 214 0.09 -17.55 -4.53
N ALA A 215 -0.14 -18.82 -4.21
CA ALA A 215 -0.79 -19.77 -5.11
C ALA A 215 -1.56 -20.88 -4.38
N ARG A 216 -2.26 -21.71 -5.15
CA ARG A 216 -3.00 -22.88 -4.65
C ARG A 216 -2.11 -24.07 -4.35
N SER A 217 -0.89 -24.10 -4.90
CA SER A 217 0.09 -25.16 -4.65
C SER A 217 1.49 -24.61 -4.40
N GLU A 218 2.28 -25.32 -3.60
CA GLU A 218 3.69 -25.00 -3.35
C GLU A 218 4.50 -24.99 -4.66
N ALA A 219 4.26 -25.96 -5.56
CA ALA A 219 4.94 -26.09 -6.84
C ALA A 219 4.74 -24.87 -7.76
N GLU A 220 3.55 -24.25 -7.77
CA GLU A 220 3.31 -23.01 -8.53
C GLU A 220 4.10 -21.84 -7.95
N VAL A 221 4.19 -21.73 -6.62
CA VAL A 221 4.99 -20.70 -5.95
C VAL A 221 6.48 -20.88 -6.30
N GLU A 222 6.98 -22.11 -6.21
CA GLU A 222 8.38 -22.43 -6.54
C GLU A 222 8.69 -22.20 -8.02
N GLN A 223 7.78 -22.54 -8.94
CA GLN A 223 7.95 -22.30 -10.37
C GLN A 223 8.13 -20.81 -10.67
N VAL A 224 7.23 -19.97 -10.14
CA VAL A 224 7.33 -18.51 -10.33
C VAL A 224 8.54 -17.94 -9.58
N GLY A 225 8.83 -18.44 -8.37
CA GLY A 225 10.02 -18.08 -7.60
C GLY A 225 11.33 -18.36 -8.33
N ASN A 226 11.43 -19.50 -9.02
CA ASN A 226 12.59 -19.83 -9.84
C ASN A 226 12.71 -18.89 -11.04
N ALA A 227 11.59 -18.51 -11.67
CA ALA A 227 11.60 -17.51 -12.74
C ALA A 227 12.04 -16.13 -12.22
N LEU A 228 11.57 -15.70 -11.04
CA LEU A 228 12.01 -14.46 -10.39
C LEU A 228 13.51 -14.49 -10.06
N LYS A 229 14.01 -15.62 -9.57
CA LYS A 229 15.45 -15.81 -9.33
C LYS A 229 16.26 -15.70 -10.61
N SER A 230 15.88 -16.41 -11.66
CA SER A 230 16.60 -16.41 -12.93
C SER A 230 16.51 -15.09 -13.68
N GLY A 231 15.36 -14.41 -13.62
CA GLY A 231 15.11 -13.18 -14.38
C GLY A 231 15.48 -11.89 -13.66
N LEU A 232 15.36 -11.85 -12.32
CA LEU A 232 15.58 -10.65 -11.51
C LEU A 232 16.63 -10.83 -10.41
N GLY A 233 17.21 -12.02 -10.25
CA GLY A 233 18.14 -12.30 -9.15
C GLY A 233 17.49 -12.34 -7.77
N LEU A 234 16.15 -12.49 -7.70
CA LEU A 234 15.42 -12.53 -6.43
C LEU A 234 15.61 -13.88 -5.73
N ASP A 235 16.22 -13.88 -4.55
CA ASP A 235 16.41 -15.10 -3.76
C ASP A 235 15.24 -15.36 -2.82
N PHE A 236 14.87 -16.64 -2.69
CA PHE A 236 13.92 -17.10 -1.67
C PHE A 236 14.42 -16.70 -0.28
N LYS A 237 13.54 -16.10 0.53
CA LYS A 237 13.84 -15.74 1.92
C LYS A 237 13.07 -16.60 2.91
N LYS A 238 11.75 -16.72 2.75
CA LYS A 238 10.89 -17.47 3.66
C LYS A 238 9.53 -17.79 3.05
N TRP A 239 8.90 -18.83 3.57
CA TRP A 239 7.46 -19.04 3.43
C TRP A 239 6.71 -18.07 4.37
N LEU A 240 5.64 -17.45 3.88
CA LEU A 240 4.76 -16.56 4.65
C LEU A 240 3.56 -17.32 5.22
N SER A 241 3.07 -18.33 4.51
CA SER A 241 2.07 -19.28 4.96
C SER A 241 2.48 -20.70 4.55
N ARG A 242 2.35 -21.65 5.48
CA ARG A 242 2.57 -23.08 5.26
C ARG A 242 1.36 -23.94 5.64
N GLU A 243 0.36 -23.36 6.29
CA GLU A 243 -0.80 -24.08 6.79
C GLU A 243 -2.09 -23.50 6.23
N PRO A 244 -3.07 -24.35 5.84
CA PRO A 244 -4.43 -23.89 5.69
C PRO A 244 -4.89 -23.39 7.06
N ARG A 245 -5.31 -22.13 7.16
CA ARG A 245 -6.07 -21.67 8.32
C ARG A 245 -7.30 -22.59 8.43
N SER A 246 -7.33 -23.41 9.48
CA SER A 246 -8.40 -24.36 9.79
C SER A 246 -9.71 -23.66 10.12
#